data_AF-A0A9E6AC32-F1
#
_entry.id   AF-A0A9E6AC32-F1
#
_cell.length_a   1.000
_cell.length_b   1.000
_cell.length_c   1.000
_cell.angle_alpha   90.00
_cell.angle_beta   90.00
_cell.angle_gamma   90.00
#
_symmetry.space_group_name_H-M   'P 1'
#
loop_
_entity.id
_entity.type
_entity.pdbx_description
1 polymer ?
#
loop_
_entity_poly.entity_id
_entity_poly.type
_entity_poly.pdbx_seq_one_letter_code
_entity_poly.pdbx_strand_id
1 'polypeptide(L)'
;MKFRAKLLIVFSIVLLAGFVFPEKTMVPVTGATANDWHKDSFWYEPWGSSGVHKGIDIFARKGNELVSTTNGLVLYQPRFGD
;
A
#
# COMPACT_ATOMS: atom_id res chain seq x y z
N MET A 1 -1.38 -5.19 41.01
CA MET A 1 -2.03 -6.02 39.96
C MET A 1 -3.10 -5.24 39.18
N LYS A 2 -4.08 -4.60 39.83
CA LYS A 2 -5.17 -3.86 39.15
C LYS A 2 -4.72 -2.68 38.25
N PHE A 3 -3.66 -1.96 38.63
CA PHE A 3 -3.11 -0.85 37.82
C PHE A 3 -2.52 -1.33 36.48
N ARG A 4 -1.75 -2.42 36.49
CA ARG A 4 -1.17 -3.03 35.27
C ARG A 4 -2.28 -3.53 34.32
N ALA A 5 -3.32 -4.15 34.87
CA ALA A 5 -4.48 -4.58 34.09
C ALA A 5 -5.20 -3.40 33.40
N LYS A 6 -5.39 -2.28 34.11
CA LYS A 6 -5.96 -1.06 33.52
C LYS A 6 -5.09 -0.50 32.39
N LEU A 7 -3.77 -0.47 32.57
CA LEU A 7 -2.85 0.00 31.53
C LEU A 7 -2.93 -0.87 30.27
N LEU A 8 -2.96 -2.20 30.43
CA LEU A 8 -3.13 -3.12 29.31
C LEU A 8 -4.46 -2.91 28.60
N ILE A 9 -5.55 -2.72 29.35
CA ILE A 9 -6.87 -2.45 28.76
C ILE A 9 -6.85 -1.16 27.94
N VAL A 10 -6.28 -0.07 28.47
CA VAL A 10 -6.18 1.20 27.74
C VAL A 10 -5.33 1.04 26.48
N PHE A 11 -4.19 0.36 26.59
CA PHE A 11 -3.33 0.08 25.43
C PHE A 11 -4.04 -0.75 24.36
N SER A 12 -4.75 -1.81 24.76
CA SER A 12 -5.56 -2.62 23.84
C SER A 12 -6.67 -1.80 23.18
N ILE A 13 -7.34 -0.90 23.91
CA ILE A 13 -8.36 -0.01 23.33
C ILE A 13 -7.74 0.91 22.28
N VAL A 14 -6.58 1.52 22.57
CA VAL A 14 -5.88 2.40 21.61
C VAL A 14 -5.47 1.63 20.35
N LEU A 15 -4.93 0.42 20.50
CA LEU A 15 -4.60 -0.42 19.35
C LEU A 15 -5.82 -0.79 18.52
N LEU A 16 -6.89 -1.26 19.16
CA LEU A 16 -8.13 -1.65 18.49
C LEU A 16 -8.81 -0.46 17.80
N ALA A 17 -8.75 0.73 18.40
CA ALA A 17 -9.26 1.95 17.77
C ALA A 17 -8.53 2.25 16.46
N GLY A 18 -7.23 1.98 16.37
CA GLY A 18 -6.45 2.10 15.14
C GLY A 18 -6.92 1.16 14.02
N PHE A 19 -7.32 -0.08 14.35
CA PHE A 19 -7.84 -1.04 13.36
C PHE A 19 -9.25 -0.73 12.87
N VAL A 20 -10.04 0.02 13.63
CA VAL A 20 -11.39 0.46 13.24
C VAL A 20 -11.33 1.74 12.40
N PHE A 21 -10.27 2.54 12.53
CA PHE A 21 -10.11 3.77 11.78
C PHE A 21 -9.94 3.47 10.28
N PRO A 22 -10.76 4.04 9.39
CA PRO A 22 -10.70 3.73 7.97
C PRO A 22 -9.38 4.20 7.36
N GLU A 23 -8.65 3.27 6.73
CA GLU A 23 -7.49 3.62 5.93
C GLU A 23 -7.94 4.15 4.57
N LYS A 24 -7.44 5.31 4.18
CA LYS A 24 -7.63 5.84 2.83
C LYS A 24 -6.62 5.16 1.90
N THR A 25 -7.07 4.15 1.19
CA THR A 25 -6.28 3.48 0.15
C THR A 25 -6.75 3.89 -1.24
N MET A 26 -5.83 4.27 -2.12
CA MET A 26 -6.13 4.62 -3.51
C MET A 26 -5.13 4.01 -4.50
N VAL A 27 -5.54 3.89 -5.77
CA VAL A 27 -4.64 3.49 -6.86
C VAL A 27 -3.56 4.57 -7.04
N PRO A 28 -2.26 4.22 -7.08
CA PRO A 28 -1.15 5.19 -7.04
C PRO A 28 -0.93 5.95 -8.36
N VAL A 29 -1.97 6.10 -9.17
CA VAL A 29 -1.97 6.86 -10.42
C VAL A 29 -3.24 7.69 -10.46
N THR A 30 -3.12 9.01 -10.60
CA THR A 30 -4.29 9.90 -10.69
C THR A 30 -5.18 9.50 -11.87
N GLY A 31 -6.46 9.27 -11.59
CA GLY A 31 -7.48 8.91 -12.58
C GLY A 31 -7.53 7.43 -12.97
N ALA A 32 -6.63 6.59 -12.47
CA ALA A 32 -6.68 5.16 -12.72
C ALA A 32 -7.79 4.45 -11.93
N THR A 33 -8.27 3.36 -12.50
CA THR A 33 -9.38 2.54 -12.03
C THR A 33 -8.99 1.08 -11.98
N ALA A 34 -9.90 0.22 -11.50
CA ALA A 34 -9.69 -1.23 -11.51
C ALA A 34 -9.53 -1.84 -12.92
N ASN A 35 -9.89 -1.10 -13.99
CA ASN A 35 -9.73 -1.55 -15.37
C ASN A 35 -8.34 -1.26 -15.93
N ASP A 36 -7.53 -0.45 -15.24
CA ASP A 36 -6.20 -0.04 -15.69
C ASP A 36 -5.10 -1.02 -15.26
N TRP A 37 -5.47 -2.17 -14.69
CA TRP A 37 -4.59 -3.31 -14.40
C TRP A 37 -5.35 -4.62 -14.57
N HIS A 38 -4.65 -5.74 -14.74
CA HIS A 38 -5.29 -7.05 -14.87
C HIS A 38 -5.23 -7.82 -13.55
N LYS A 39 -6.38 -8.26 -13.03
CA LYS A 39 -6.48 -8.97 -11.74
C LYS A 39 -5.57 -10.20 -11.62
N ASP A 40 -5.35 -10.89 -12.74
CA ASP A 40 -4.54 -12.12 -12.78
C ASP A 40 -3.04 -11.83 -12.90
N SER A 41 -2.61 -10.57 -12.98
CA SER A 41 -1.18 -10.20 -13.02
C SER A 41 -0.49 -10.30 -11.66
N PHE A 42 -1.27 -10.30 -10.57
CA PHE A 42 -0.73 -10.47 -9.22
C PHE A 42 -0.20 -11.87 -9.02
N TRP A 43 1.08 -11.98 -8.65
CA TRP A 43 1.77 -13.25 -8.43
C TRP A 43 1.77 -14.16 -9.66
N TYR A 44 1.77 -13.55 -10.86
CA TYR A 44 1.67 -14.28 -12.10
C TYR A 44 3.01 -14.95 -12.47
N GLU A 45 2.92 -16.17 -12.97
CA GLU A 45 4.04 -16.95 -13.50
C GLU A 45 3.66 -17.51 -14.89
N PRO A 46 4.61 -17.59 -15.84
CA PRO A 46 6.02 -17.16 -15.76
C PRO A 46 6.20 -15.65 -16.07
N TRP A 47 7.16 -14.98 -15.41
CA TRP A 47 7.41 -13.54 -15.61
C TRP A 47 8.89 -13.14 -15.65
N GLY A 48 9.43 -13.03 -16.87
CA GLY A 48 10.80 -12.57 -17.12
C GLY A 48 11.88 -13.37 -16.36
N SER A 49 13.00 -12.71 -16.05
CA SER A 49 14.12 -13.33 -15.31
C SER A 49 13.80 -13.64 -13.85
N SER A 50 12.80 -12.95 -13.26
CA SER A 50 12.36 -13.20 -11.88
C SER A 50 11.55 -14.48 -11.74
N GLY A 51 11.06 -15.07 -12.84
CA GLY A 51 10.15 -16.21 -12.84
C GLY A 51 8.71 -15.88 -12.43
N VAL A 52 8.52 -14.91 -11.53
CA VAL A 52 7.23 -14.47 -10.98
C VAL A 52 7.10 -12.96 -10.92
N HIS A 53 5.89 -12.45 -11.15
CA HIS A 53 5.54 -11.05 -10.94
C HIS A 53 4.94 -10.83 -9.54
N LYS A 54 5.72 -10.32 -8.59
CA LYS A 54 5.28 -10.14 -7.19
C LYS A 54 4.39 -8.90 -6.95
N GLY A 55 3.92 -8.26 -8.02
CA GLY A 55 3.17 -7.01 -7.98
C GLY A 55 2.09 -6.98 -9.05
N ILE A 56 1.61 -5.78 -9.36
CA ILE A 56 0.67 -5.52 -10.46
C ILE A 56 1.23 -4.38 -11.32
N ASP A 57 0.90 -4.43 -12.61
CA ASP A 57 1.19 -3.35 -13.54
C ASP A 57 -0.07 -2.51 -13.75
N ILE A 58 0.03 -1.21 -13.46
CA ILE A 58 -1.04 -0.23 -13.70
C ILE A 58 -0.65 0.58 -14.95
N PHE A 59 -1.47 0.49 -15.99
CA PHE A 59 -1.25 1.17 -17.26
C PHE A 59 -1.76 2.61 -17.21
N ALA A 60 -0.93 3.57 -17.62
CA ALA A 60 -1.26 4.98 -17.58
C ALA A 60 -0.61 5.75 -18.72
N ARG A 61 -1.13 6.95 -19.03
CA ARG A 61 -0.50 7.84 -19.99
C ARG A 61 0.72 8.53 -19.36
N LYS A 62 1.72 8.82 -20.18
CA LYS A 62 2.86 9.63 -19.75
C LYS A 62 2.37 11.01 -19.29
N GLY A 63 2.83 11.44 -18.13
CA GLY A 63 2.42 12.70 -17.50
C GLY A 63 1.32 12.56 -16.45
N ASN A 64 0.69 11.39 -16.30
CA ASN A 64 -0.14 11.11 -15.14
C ASN A 64 0.69 11.19 -13.86
N GLU A 65 0.13 11.85 -12.84
CA GLU A 65 0.76 11.97 -11.54
C GLU A 65 0.75 10.63 -10.79
N LEU A 66 1.88 10.32 -10.15
CA LEU A 66 2.00 9.25 -9.17
C LEU A 66 1.71 9.81 -7.78
N VAL A 67 0.81 9.16 -7.06
CA VAL A 67 0.39 9.57 -5.73
C VAL A 67 0.60 8.43 -4.74
N SER A 68 0.78 8.76 -3.46
CA SER A 68 0.89 7.75 -2.42
C SER A 68 -0.42 6.98 -2.30
N THR A 69 -0.33 5.65 -2.18
CA THR A 69 -1.50 4.79 -1.99
C THR A 69 -2.17 5.04 -0.63
N THR A 70 -1.39 5.45 0.36
CA THR A 70 -1.83 5.67 1.75
C THR A 70 -1.05 6.83 2.40
N ASN A 71 -1.46 7.22 3.60
CA ASN A 71 -0.69 8.16 4.41
C ASN A 71 0.56 7.46 4.98
N GLY A 72 1.71 8.13 4.95
CA GLY A 72 2.94 7.54 5.46
C GLY A 72 4.11 8.52 5.51
N LEU A 73 5.25 7.99 5.93
CA LEU A 73 6.53 8.69 5.92
C LEU A 73 7.38 8.17 4.76
N VAL A 74 7.93 9.08 3.95
CA VAL A 74 8.90 8.72 2.91
C VAL A 74 10.20 8.29 3.58
N LEU A 75 10.55 7.02 3.46
CA LEU A 75 11.79 6.47 4.03
C LEU A 75 12.98 6.61 3.09
N TYR A 76 12.72 6.55 1.78
CA TYR A 76 13.75 6.55 0.75
C TYR A 76 13.18 7.11 -0.56
N GLN A 77 13.96 7.94 -1.24
CA GLN A 77 13.67 8.43 -2.58
C GLN A 77 14.93 8.24 -3.44
N PRO A 78 14.96 7.23 -4.32
CA PRO A 78 16.08 7.03 -5.22
C PRO A 78 16.17 8.18 -6.23
N ARG A 79 17.38 8.51 -6.66
CA ARG A 79 17.61 9.28 -7.87
C ARG A 79 17.74 8.30 -9.03
N PHE A 80 16.97 8.52 -10.09
CA PHE A 80 17.11 7.75 -11.32
C PHE A 80 17.96 8.57 -12.29
N GLY A 81 19.09 8.01 -12.75
CA GLY A 81 19.90 8.61 -13.81
C GLY A 81 21.31 9.12 -13.44
N ASP A 82 21.83 8.80 -12.25
CA ASP A 82 23.26 8.92 -11.91
C ASP A 82 23.95 7.55 -12.07
#